data_AF-A0A4Q2JT71-F1
#
_entry.id   AF-A0A4Q2JT71-F1
#
_cell.length_a   1.000
_cell.length_b   1.000
_cell.length_c   1.000
_cell.angle_alpha   90.00
_cell.angle_beta   90.00
_cell.angle_gamma   90.00
#
_symmetry.space_group_name_H-M   'P 1'
#
loop_
_entity.id
_entity.type
_entity.pdbx_description
1 polymer ?
#
loop_
_entity_poly.entity_id
_entity_poly.type
_entity_poly.pdbx_seq_one_letter_code
_entity_poly.pdbx_strand_id
1 'polypeptide(L)'
;MVDGAVRRRDEPGSPEWDVVVGSRFIAAVGAPAPDRVLTRLAECAGRDPLELEELVAGIPMGAGGVEHFALVWWPESGDPITAIVRGDAVIDLASPGGARRLDSRGITPWHLAEFTAVTRLRVAGAASPLDEVRQAGLRGTP
;
A
#
# COMPACT_ATOMS: atom_id res chain seq x y z
N MET A 1 6.75 6.71 -15.92
CA MET A 1 6.58 7.71 -14.84
C MET A 1 5.11 7.66 -14.44
N VAL A 2 4.79 7.10 -13.28
CA VAL A 2 3.41 7.11 -12.75
C VAL A 2 3.24 8.46 -12.06
N ASP A 3 2.31 9.27 -12.55
CA ASP A 3 1.96 10.54 -11.91
C ASP A 3 1.12 10.23 -10.67
N GLY A 4 1.80 10.07 -9.53
CA GLY A 4 1.19 9.65 -8.27
C GLY A 4 0.95 10.83 -7.35
N ALA A 5 -0.30 11.25 -7.18
CA ALA A 5 -0.69 12.19 -6.13
C ALA A 5 -1.11 11.43 -4.87
N VAL A 6 -0.35 11.56 -3.77
CA VAL A 6 -0.79 11.08 -2.45
C VAL A 6 -1.80 12.07 -1.89
N ARG A 7 -3.07 11.65 -1.76
CA ARG A 7 -4.11 12.47 -1.13
C ARG A 7 -4.55 11.80 0.17
N ARG A 8 -4.28 12.46 1.31
CA ARG A 8 -4.89 12.10 2.60
C ARG A 8 -6.35 12.55 2.57
N ARG A 9 -7.26 11.65 2.95
CA ARG A 9 -8.67 11.99 3.19
C ARG A 9 -9.00 11.66 4.63
N ASP A 10 -9.24 12.69 5.43
CA ASP A 10 -9.76 12.54 6.79
C ASP A 10 -11.28 12.31 6.71
N GLU A 11 -11.68 11.05 6.59
CA GLU A 11 -13.08 10.62 6.71
C GLU A 11 -13.30 10.06 8.13
N PRO A 12 -14.29 10.56 8.89
CA PRO A 12 -14.62 10.03 10.21
C PRO A 12 -14.87 8.51 10.15
N GLY A 13 -14.08 7.73 10.89
CA GLY A 13 -14.18 6.27 10.94
C GLY A 13 -13.34 5.50 9.92
N SER A 14 -12.58 6.17 9.04
CA SER A 14 -11.52 5.51 8.27
C SER A 14 -10.38 5.13 9.20
N PRO A 15 -9.78 3.92 9.08
CA PRO A 15 -8.58 3.61 9.83
C PRO A 15 -7.50 4.62 9.48
N GLU A 16 -6.88 5.18 10.52
CA GLU A 16 -5.73 6.06 10.37
C GLU A 16 -4.52 5.19 9.99
N TRP A 17 -3.85 5.56 8.90
CA TRP A 17 -2.64 4.90 8.42
C TRP A 17 -1.48 5.86 8.56
N ASP A 18 -0.39 5.42 9.18
CA ASP A 18 0.90 6.09 9.04
C ASP A 18 1.54 5.61 7.75
N VAL A 19 1.89 6.56 6.87
CA VAL A 19 2.33 6.27 5.51
C VAL A 19 3.76 6.74 5.30
N VAL A 20 4.60 5.85 4.77
CA VAL A 20 5.97 6.15 4.31
C VAL A 20 6.07 5.85 2.82
N VAL A 21 6.60 6.80 2.06
CA VAL A 21 6.77 6.70 0.61
C VAL A 21 8.26 6.72 0.29
N GLY A 22 8.74 5.67 -0.38
CA GLY A 22 10.07 5.61 -0.97
C GLY A 22 10.03 5.83 -2.48
N SER A 23 11.19 5.76 -3.14
CA SER A 23 11.31 5.90 -4.59
C SER A 23 10.58 4.78 -5.37
N ARG A 24 10.56 3.58 -4.80
CA ARG A 24 10.02 2.36 -5.41
C ARG A 24 8.91 1.69 -4.60
N PHE A 25 8.39 2.34 -3.55
CA PHE A 25 7.35 1.75 -2.71
C PHE A 25 6.47 2.77 -1.97
N ILE A 26 5.29 2.32 -1.56
CA ILE A 26 4.41 2.97 -0.58
C ILE A 26 4.13 1.94 0.51
N ALA A 27 4.46 2.27 1.77
CA ALA A 27 4.13 1.48 2.94
C ALA A 27 3.11 2.23 3.79
N ALA A 28 2.03 1.57 4.15
CA ALA A 28 1.00 2.07 5.04
C ALA A 28 0.83 1.09 6.20
N VAL A 29 0.96 1.58 7.43
CA VAL A 29 0.89 0.78 8.66
C VAL A 29 -0.19 1.35 9.57
N GLY A 30 -0.88 0.49 10.32
CA GLY A 30 -1.98 0.94 11.18
C GLY A 30 -1.49 1.98 12.20
N ALA A 31 -2.16 3.13 12.27
CA ALA A 31 -1.80 4.22 13.16
C ALA A 31 -2.44 4.07 14.56
N PRO A 32 -1.77 4.54 15.63
CA PRO A 32 -0.39 5.02 15.61
C PRO A 32 0.60 3.85 15.50
N ALA A 33 1.51 3.93 14.54
CA ALA A 33 2.54 2.92 14.34
C ALA A 33 3.68 3.10 15.35
N PRO A 34 4.30 2.00 15.85
CA PRO A 34 5.46 2.11 16.72
C PRO A 34 6.63 2.84 16.04
N ASP A 35 7.31 3.73 16.76
CA ASP A 35 8.45 4.53 16.24
C ASP A 35 9.50 3.69 15.50
N ARG A 36 9.79 2.49 16.02
CA ARG A 36 10.75 1.56 15.40
C ARG A 36 10.34 1.12 14.00
N VAL A 37 9.03 1.01 13.72
CA VAL A 37 8.48 0.66 12.41
C VAL A 37 8.65 1.84 11.46
N LEU A 38 8.24 3.03 11.88
CA LEU A 38 8.34 4.25 11.06
C LEU A 38 9.80 4.61 10.75
N THR A 39 10.67 4.52 11.74
CA THR A 39 12.12 4.73 11.57
C THR A 39 12.69 3.76 10.54
N ARG A 40 12.34 2.47 10.65
CA ARG A 40 12.84 1.46 9.73
C ARG A 40 12.34 1.66 8.29
N LEU A 41 11.07 2.02 8.12
CA LEU A 41 10.52 2.35 6.80
C LEU A 41 11.16 3.61 6.22
N ALA A 42 11.42 4.63 7.04
CA ALA A 42 12.12 5.84 6.63
C ALA A 42 13.57 5.57 6.19
N GLU A 43 14.29 4.69 6.88
CA GLU A 43 15.61 4.22 6.44
C GLU A 43 15.53 3.53 5.07
N CYS A 44 14.53 2.68 4.84
CA CYS A 44 14.32 2.04 3.54
C CYS A 44 14.01 3.08 2.45
N ALA A 45 13.23 4.12 2.74
CA ALA A 45 12.91 5.18 1.79
C ALA A 45 14.16 5.96 1.31
N GLY A 46 15.22 6.00 2.12
CA GLY A 46 16.50 6.62 1.76
C GLY A 46 17.49 5.70 1.03
N ARG A 47 17.14 4.44 0.75
CA ARG A 47 18.02 3.48 0.07
C ARG A 47 17.75 3.42 -1.43
N ASP A 48 18.83 3.35 -2.20
CA ASP A 48 18.81 3.11 -3.64
C ASP A 48 20.10 2.34 -4.05
N PRO A 49 20.00 1.10 -4.58
CA PRO A 49 18.76 0.33 -4.82
C PRO A 49 18.15 -0.24 -3.52
N LEU A 50 16.83 -0.51 -3.55
CA LEU A 50 16.09 -1.20 -2.49
C LEU A 50 15.25 -2.33 -3.08
N GLU A 51 15.63 -3.57 -2.81
CA GLU A 51 14.89 -4.75 -3.27
C GLU A 51 13.67 -5.03 -2.39
N LEU A 52 12.64 -5.65 -2.97
CA LEU A 52 11.38 -5.94 -2.27
C LEU A 52 11.62 -6.85 -1.06
N GLU A 53 12.48 -7.85 -1.20
CA GLU A 53 12.82 -8.81 -0.15
C GLU A 53 13.44 -8.11 1.05
N GLU A 54 14.32 -7.14 0.83
CA GLU A 54 14.94 -6.35 1.90
C GLU A 54 13.92 -5.47 2.62
N LEU A 55 13.01 -4.87 1.86
CA LEU A 55 11.92 -4.05 2.39
C LEU A 55 10.99 -4.90 3.27
N VAL A 56 10.53 -6.05 2.77
CA VAL A 56 9.63 -6.96 3.47
C VAL A 56 10.29 -7.57 4.71
N ALA A 57 11.54 -8.03 4.59
CA ALA A 57 12.31 -8.55 5.73
C ALA A 57 12.53 -7.48 6.81
N GLY A 58 12.52 -6.21 6.42
CA GLY A 58 12.64 -5.07 7.33
C GLY A 58 11.37 -4.72 8.10
N ILE A 59 10.19 -5.23 7.74
CA ILE A 59 8.93 -4.89 8.41
C ILE A 59 8.84 -5.66 9.76
N PRO A 60 8.87 -4.99 10.92
CA PRO A 60 8.81 -5.67 12.20
C PRO A 60 7.45 -6.36 12.41
N MET A 61 7.45 -7.68 12.51
CA MET A 61 6.25 -8.48 12.80
C MET A 61 6.24 -9.02 14.24
N GLY A 62 5.06 -9.37 14.75
CA GLY A 62 4.89 -10.03 16.05
C GLY A 62 4.72 -9.02 17.20
N ALA A 63 5.18 -9.39 18.40
CA ALA A 63 4.99 -8.56 19.60
C ALA A 63 5.62 -7.15 19.42
N GLY A 64 4.77 -6.13 19.49
CA GLY A 64 5.13 -4.72 19.25
C GLY A 64 5.44 -4.38 17.78
N GLY A 65 5.22 -5.30 16.85
CA GLY A 65 5.34 -5.11 15.41
C GLY A 65 4.04 -4.60 14.80
N VAL A 66 3.92 -4.67 13.47
CA VAL A 66 2.69 -4.29 12.76
C VAL A 66 1.70 -5.45 12.67
N GLU A 67 0.45 -5.19 13.05
CA GLU A 67 -0.67 -6.13 12.88
C GLU A 67 -1.40 -5.92 11.55
N HIS A 68 -1.45 -4.67 11.10
CA HIS A 68 -2.09 -4.24 9.87
C HIS A 68 -1.11 -3.44 9.03
N PHE A 69 -0.87 -3.88 7.79
CA PHE A 69 -0.09 -3.09 6.84
C PHE A 69 -0.46 -3.39 5.40
N ALA A 70 -0.27 -2.40 4.54
CA ALA A 70 -0.25 -2.51 3.10
C ALA A 70 1.10 -2.04 2.58
N LEU A 71 1.67 -2.78 1.63
CA LEU A 71 2.86 -2.39 0.90
C LEU A 71 2.57 -2.48 -0.60
N VAL A 72 2.91 -1.42 -1.32
CA VAL A 72 2.96 -1.39 -2.78
C VAL A 72 4.41 -1.19 -3.16
N TRP A 73 4.92 -1.99 -4.09
CA TRP A 73 6.27 -1.87 -4.62
C TRP A 73 6.25 -1.96 -6.14
N TRP A 74 7.19 -1.27 -6.80
CA TRP A 74 7.40 -1.37 -8.24
C TRP A 74 8.88 -1.50 -8.61
N PRO A 75 9.20 -2.29 -9.65
CA PRO A 75 10.53 -2.32 -10.22
C PRO A 75 10.84 -1.01 -10.97
N GLU A 76 12.08 -0.84 -11.42
CA GLU A 76 12.48 0.33 -12.23
C GLU A 76 11.68 0.47 -13.55
N SER A 77 11.25 -0.66 -14.13
CA SER A 77 10.34 -0.67 -15.28
C SER A 77 8.96 -0.07 -14.95
N GLY A 78 8.60 -0.03 -13.67
CA GLY A 78 7.31 0.45 -13.16
C GLY A 78 6.17 -0.58 -13.23
N ASP A 79 6.38 -1.75 -13.82
CA ASP A 79 5.38 -2.82 -13.98
C ASP A 79 6.10 -4.19 -14.00
N PRO A 80 5.55 -5.24 -13.36
CA PRO A 80 4.31 -5.25 -12.58
C PRO A 80 4.45 -4.57 -11.21
N ILE A 81 3.32 -4.16 -10.62
CA ILE A 81 3.23 -3.73 -9.23
C ILE A 81 3.08 -4.95 -8.33
N THR A 82 3.91 -5.05 -7.30
CA THR A 82 3.71 -6.03 -6.22
C THR A 82 2.96 -5.38 -5.08
N ALA A 83 1.85 -5.98 -4.67
CA ALA A 83 1.02 -5.53 -3.56
C ALA A 83 0.99 -6.59 -2.46
N ILE A 84 1.22 -6.16 -1.23
CA ILE A 84 1.24 -7.01 -0.04
C ILE A 84 0.29 -6.41 1.00
N VAL A 85 -0.55 -7.24 1.61
CA VAL A 85 -1.47 -6.82 2.66
C VAL A 85 -1.48 -7.81 3.82
N ARG A 86 -1.68 -7.27 5.02
CA ARG A 86 -1.86 -8.03 6.26
C ARG A 86 -2.94 -7.39 7.12
N GLY A 87 -3.73 -8.24 7.77
CA GLY A 87 -4.78 -7.81 8.68
C GLY A 87 -5.90 -7.07 7.94
N ASP A 88 -6.36 -5.95 8.50
CA ASP A 88 -7.49 -5.20 7.95
C ASP A 88 -7.10 -4.20 6.85
N ALA A 89 -5.83 -4.21 6.43
CA ALA A 89 -5.38 -3.41 5.28
C ALA A 89 -5.91 -4.00 3.97
N VAL A 90 -6.37 -3.12 3.09
CA VAL A 90 -6.72 -3.47 1.71
C VAL A 90 -6.05 -2.53 0.73
N ILE A 91 -5.71 -3.05 -0.45
CA ILE A 91 -5.25 -2.27 -1.58
C ILE A 91 -6.29 -2.39 -2.69
N ASP A 92 -6.92 -1.27 -3.02
CA ASP A 92 -7.80 -1.16 -4.19
C ASP A 92 -6.99 -0.70 -5.38
N LEU A 93 -7.06 -1.42 -6.50
CA LEU A 93 -6.32 -1.12 -7.73
C LEU A 93 -7.30 -0.95 -8.89
N ALA A 94 -7.02 0.00 -9.78
CA ALA A 94 -7.70 0.10 -11.06
C ALA A 94 -6.72 -0.11 -12.22
N SER A 95 -7.16 -0.87 -13.21
CA SER A 95 -6.52 -1.05 -14.51
C SER A 95 -7.55 -0.79 -15.61
N PRO A 96 -7.15 -0.77 -16.91
CA PRO A 96 -8.10 -0.66 -18.01
C PRO A 96 -9.20 -1.74 -17.99
N GLY A 97 -8.93 -2.91 -17.38
CA GLY A 97 -9.90 -4.00 -17.23
C GLY A 97 -10.87 -3.86 -16.05
N GLY A 98 -10.77 -2.77 -15.26
CA GLY A 98 -11.64 -2.49 -14.12
C GLY A 98 -10.91 -2.36 -12.79
N ALA A 99 -11.67 -2.35 -11.70
CA ALA A 99 -11.15 -2.23 -10.34
C ALA A 99 -11.14 -3.60 -9.61
N ARG A 100 -10.13 -3.83 -8.78
CA ARG A 100 -9.94 -5.02 -7.96
C ARG A 100 -9.50 -4.62 -6.55
N ARG A 101 -9.81 -5.45 -5.57
CA ARG A 101 -9.33 -5.32 -4.19
C ARG A 101 -8.42 -6.49 -3.84
N LEU A 102 -7.27 -6.18 -3.24
CA LEU A 102 -6.45 -7.13 -2.50
C LEU A 102 -6.71 -6.96 -1.00
N ASP A 103 -7.09 -8.04 -0.33
CA ASP A 103 -7.32 -8.15 1.11
C ASP A 103 -6.49 -9.29 1.73
N SER A 104 -6.34 -9.33 3.05
CA SER A 104 -5.45 -10.31 3.70
C SER A 104 -5.95 -11.76 3.65
N ARG A 105 -7.27 -11.98 3.60
CA ARG A 105 -7.92 -13.31 3.61
C ARG A 105 -7.48 -14.25 4.74
N GLY A 106 -6.92 -13.71 5.83
CA GLY A 106 -6.33 -14.50 6.91
C GLY A 106 -5.06 -15.26 6.52
N ILE A 107 -4.44 -14.97 5.37
CA ILE A 107 -3.19 -15.59 4.92
C ILE A 107 -2.04 -15.09 5.79
N THR A 108 -1.19 -16.03 6.24
CA THR A 108 0.00 -15.74 7.04
C THR A 108 1.28 -16.09 6.27
N PRO A 109 2.36 -15.30 6.40
CA PRO A 109 2.46 -14.07 7.21
C PRO A 109 1.74 -12.85 6.59
N TRP A 110 1.42 -12.87 5.31
CA TRP A 110 0.68 -11.84 4.58
C TRP A 110 0.21 -12.38 3.23
N HIS A 111 -0.74 -11.69 2.60
CA HIS A 111 -1.15 -11.97 1.23
C HIS A 111 -0.37 -11.08 0.25
N LEU A 112 0.24 -11.69 -0.76
CA LEU A 112 0.97 -11.02 -1.84
C LEU A 112 0.33 -11.34 -3.18
N ALA A 113 0.18 -10.33 -4.03
CA ALA A 113 -0.23 -10.49 -5.41
C ALA A 113 0.45 -9.45 -6.32
N GLU A 114 0.58 -9.81 -7.59
CA GLU A 114 1.09 -8.92 -8.63
C GLU A 114 -0.03 -8.41 -9.53
N PHE A 115 0.09 -7.16 -9.95
CA PHE A 115 -0.88 -6.48 -10.80
C PHE A 115 -0.17 -5.75 -11.92
N THR A 116 -0.65 -5.95 -13.15
CA THR A 116 -0.14 -5.27 -14.34
C THR A 116 -1.07 -4.14 -14.76
N ALA A 117 -0.52 -3.15 -15.46
CA ALA A 117 -1.25 -2.03 -16.02
C ALA A 117 -2.09 -1.27 -14.96
N VAL A 118 -1.56 -1.17 -13.74
CA VAL A 118 -2.18 -0.41 -12.65
C VAL A 118 -2.12 1.08 -13.01
N THR A 119 -3.28 1.70 -13.07
CA THR A 119 -3.44 3.14 -13.38
C THR A 119 -3.76 3.97 -12.14
N ARG A 120 -4.36 3.36 -11.11
CA ARG A 120 -4.59 3.96 -9.79
C ARG A 120 -4.56 2.91 -8.70
N LEU A 121 -4.21 3.35 -7.50
CA LEU A 121 -4.33 2.57 -6.28
C LEU A 121 -4.85 3.40 -5.12
N ARG A 122 -5.41 2.74 -4.12
CA ARG A 122 -5.78 3.30 -2.81
C ARG A 122 -5.47 2.26 -1.74
N VAL A 123 -4.80 2.68 -0.67
CA VAL A 123 -4.77 1.93 0.58
C VAL A 123 -5.98 2.33 1.42
N ALA A 124 -6.69 1.35 1.97
CA ALA A 124 -7.85 1.58 2.82
C ALA A 124 -7.97 0.50 3.90
N GLY A 125 -8.98 0.65 4.76
CA GLY A 125 -9.41 -0.42 5.67
C GLY A 125 -10.38 -1.39 5.02
N ALA A 126 -10.48 -2.60 5.55
CA ALA A 126 -11.39 -3.65 5.07
C ALA A 126 -12.86 -3.19 5.01
N ALA A 127 -13.29 -2.30 5.91
CA ALA A 127 -14.63 -1.75 5.95
C ALA A 127 -14.89 -0.63 4.90
N SER A 128 -13.85 -0.11 4.24
CA SER A 128 -14.00 0.99 3.27
C SER A 128 -14.63 0.52 1.95
N PRO A 129 -15.53 1.30 1.32
CA PRO A 129 -16.11 0.95 0.02
C PRO A 129 -15.08 0.93 -1.13
N LEU A 130 -15.23 -0.02 -2.07
CA LEU A 130 -14.36 -0.15 -3.24
C LEU A 130 -14.60 0.93 -4.31
N ASP A 131 -15.81 1.50 -4.37
CA ASP A 131 -16.23 2.37 -5.48
C ASP A 131 -15.43 3.67 -5.62
N GLU A 132 -14.68 4.07 -4.60
CA GLU A 132 -13.92 5.33 -4.63
C GLU A 132 -12.76 5.31 -5.63
N VAL A 133 -12.10 4.17 -5.87
CA VAL A 133 -11.06 4.07 -6.90
C VAL A 133 -11.68 4.10 -8.31
N ARG A 134 -12.87 3.52 -8.46
CA ARG A 134 -13.64 3.55 -9.71
C ARG A 134 -14.11 4.98 -10.04
N GLN A 135 -14.60 5.72 -9.04
CA GLN A 135 -15.14 7.08 -9.21
C GLN A 135 -14.05 8.14 -9.43
N ALA A 136 -12.85 7.98 -8.88
CA ALA A 136 -11.69 8.82 -9.22
C ALA A 136 -11.30 8.68 -10.71
N GLY A 137 -11.68 7.56 -11.35
CA GLY A 137 -11.62 7.32 -12.79
C GLY A 137 -12.40 8.29 -13.65
N LEU A 138 -13.58 8.65 -13.19
CA LEU A 138 -14.55 9.39 -13.97
C LEU A 138 -14.42 10.91 -13.79
N ARG A 139 -13.66 11.36 -12.77
CA ARG A 139 -13.46 12.78 -12.45
C ARG A 139 -12.17 13.37 -13.02
N GLY A 140 -11.36 12.58 -13.73
CA GLY A 140 -10.27 13.11 -14.55
C GLY A 140 -10.84 13.71 -15.83
N THR A 141 -11.14 15.01 -15.80
CA THR A 141 -11.36 15.81 -17.01
C THR A 141 -10.02 15.91 -17.76
N PRO A 142 -10.00 15.84 -19.11
CA PRO A 142 -8.77 16.01 -19.91
C PRO A 142 -8.04 17.33 -19.64
#